data_AF-A0AAW8BSX9-F1
#
_entry.id   AF-A0AAW8BSX9-F1
#
_cell.length_a   1.000
_cell.length_b   1.000
_cell.length_c   1.000
_cell.angle_alpha   90.00
_cell.angle_beta   90.00
_cell.angle_gamma   90.00
#
_symmetry.space_group_name_H-M   'P 1'
#
loop_
_entity.id
_entity.type
_entity.pdbx_description
1 polymer ?
#
loop_
_entity_poly.entity_id
_entity_poly.type
_entity_poly.pdbx_seq_one_letter_code
_entity_poly.pdbx_strand_id
1 'polypeptide(L)'
;MADEPDTDAVDEVDTDPSQTDPESQTDPESQTDPESQGGEDIQTRDESGADEESPPDEENRADEARRRFRLRSHLAQPTRALIASAVVVAALAGLTGWLGYRAYQEREAQAQRDLFVQTARQGAVNLTSISYTEIDSDVQRILDMATGAFRDDFEHRSKPFVELVKAAQSISEGTVTDAGLESQHGDSAQVLVAVAVKSRTAGGEEAPREWRMKIEVKAVGDEAKMSNVVFVP
;
A
#
# COMPACT_ATOMS: atom_id res chain seq x y z
N MET A 1 56.56 41.22 -1.89
CA MET A 1 56.39 39.76 -1.77
C MET A 1 54.91 39.54 -1.55
N ALA A 2 54.09 39.42 -2.60
CA ALA A 2 54.03 38.30 -3.56
C ALA A 2 53.68 37.01 -2.77
N ASP A 3 52.56 36.33 -2.98
CA ASP A 3 51.89 36.01 -4.24
C ASP A 3 50.45 35.54 -3.93
N GLU A 4 49.44 36.09 -4.62
CA GLU A 4 48.24 35.33 -5.02
C GLU A 4 48.57 34.66 -6.36
N PRO A 5 48.06 33.45 -6.61
CA PRO A 5 47.32 33.23 -7.85
C PRO A 5 45.96 32.57 -7.52
N ASP A 6 44.83 33.11 -7.95
CA ASP A 6 44.26 33.19 -9.31
C ASP A 6 43.94 31.85 -9.99
N THR A 7 42.64 31.68 -10.15
CA THR A 7 41.81 31.01 -11.19
C THR A 7 42.46 30.18 -12.30
N ASP A 8 41.86 28.99 -12.53
CA ASP A 8 41.48 28.40 -13.84
C ASP A 8 40.70 27.10 -13.54
N ALA A 9 39.39 27.01 -13.81
CA ALA A 9 38.74 26.72 -15.09
C ALA A 9 38.90 25.25 -15.54
N VAL A 10 37.83 24.74 -16.18
CA VAL A 10 37.57 23.41 -16.78
C VAL A 10 37.09 22.29 -15.82
N ASP A 11 35.98 21.57 -16.05
CA ASP A 11 35.25 21.32 -17.30
C ASP A 11 33.74 21.12 -17.04
N GLU A 12 32.93 21.81 -17.82
CA GLU A 12 31.54 21.48 -18.16
C GLU A 12 31.54 20.16 -18.93
N VAL A 13 30.68 19.21 -18.55
CA VAL A 13 30.13 18.27 -19.54
C VAL A 13 28.62 18.23 -19.35
N ASP A 14 28.01 19.18 -20.05
CA ASP A 14 26.70 19.13 -20.65
C ASP A 14 26.54 17.82 -21.46
N THR A 15 25.52 17.02 -21.18
CA THR A 15 24.85 16.21 -22.22
C THR A 15 23.45 15.80 -21.79
N ASP A 16 22.46 16.65 -22.07
CA ASP A 16 21.19 16.18 -22.63
C ASP A 16 21.44 15.74 -24.08
N PRO A 17 20.83 14.64 -24.54
CA PRO A 17 20.01 14.80 -25.74
C PRO A 17 18.71 13.99 -25.63
N SER A 18 17.61 14.73 -25.45
CA SER A 18 16.57 14.88 -26.47
C SER A 18 16.38 13.72 -27.46
N GLN A 19 15.16 13.18 -27.40
CA GLN A 19 14.23 12.99 -28.52
C GLN A 19 14.72 12.22 -29.75
N THR A 20 14.03 11.11 -30.03
CA THR A 20 13.59 10.80 -31.40
C THR A 20 12.39 9.84 -31.36
N ASP A 21 11.19 10.40 -31.50
CA ASP A 21 10.14 9.80 -32.35
C ASP A 21 10.67 9.77 -33.80
N PRO A 22 10.26 8.81 -34.65
CA PRO A 22 9.16 9.16 -35.55
C PRO A 22 8.19 8.01 -35.86
N GLU A 23 6.92 8.41 -35.92
CA GLU A 23 5.99 8.23 -37.04
C GLU A 23 5.79 6.83 -37.64
N SER A 24 4.55 6.35 -37.62
CA SER A 24 3.63 6.51 -38.76
C SER A 24 2.35 5.69 -38.50
N GLN A 25 1.19 6.36 -38.43
CA GLN A 25 0.15 6.37 -39.48
C GLN A 25 -0.48 4.97 -39.67
N THR A 26 -1.79 4.75 -39.58
CA THR A 26 -2.87 5.52 -40.18
C THR A 26 -4.21 5.00 -39.66
N ASP A 27 -5.10 5.91 -39.26
CA ASP A 27 -6.57 5.83 -39.34
C ASP A 27 -7.04 5.48 -40.79
N PRO A 28 -8.30 5.08 -41.09
CA PRO A 28 -9.50 5.72 -40.54
C PRO A 28 -10.79 4.86 -40.37
N GLU A 29 -11.73 5.49 -39.65
CA GLU A 29 -13.19 5.59 -39.88
C GLU A 29 -13.98 4.39 -40.44
N SER A 30 -15.09 4.06 -39.77
CA SER A 30 -16.43 4.40 -40.31
C SER A 30 -17.55 3.97 -39.36
N GLN A 31 -18.38 4.96 -39.02
CA GLN A 31 -19.74 4.83 -38.50
C GLN A 31 -20.65 4.19 -39.56
N THR A 32 -21.67 3.41 -39.17
CA THR A 32 -23.11 3.70 -39.42
C THR A 32 -24.01 2.48 -39.12
N ASP A 33 -25.05 2.71 -38.31
CA ASP A 33 -26.33 1.97 -38.34
C ASP A 33 -26.98 2.06 -39.74
N PRO A 34 -27.88 1.13 -40.12
CA PRO A 34 -29.29 1.49 -40.02
C PRO A 34 -30.29 0.35 -39.74
N GLU A 35 -31.48 0.82 -39.39
CA GLU A 35 -32.76 0.17 -39.13
C GLU A 35 -33.52 -0.30 -40.40
N SER A 36 -34.47 -1.22 -40.17
CA SER A 36 -35.82 -1.36 -40.79
C SER A 36 -36.08 -1.66 -42.28
N GLN A 37 -36.89 -2.73 -42.44
CA GLN A 37 -38.10 -2.92 -43.29
C GLN A 37 -38.01 -3.23 -44.80
N GLY A 38 -38.80 -4.24 -45.21
CA GLY A 38 -39.67 -4.14 -46.40
C GLY A 38 -39.57 -5.24 -47.48
N GLY A 39 -40.73 -5.75 -47.93
CA GLY A 39 -40.97 -6.48 -49.21
C GLY A 39 -41.15 -7.99 -49.03
N GLU A 40 -42.34 -8.61 -49.03
CA GLU A 40 -43.42 -8.70 -50.05
C GLU A 40 -42.96 -9.25 -51.41
N ASP A 41 -43.34 -10.50 -51.73
CA ASP A 41 -44.22 -10.89 -52.87
C ASP A 41 -44.19 -12.43 -53.09
N ILE A 42 -45.31 -13.16 -52.96
CA ILE A 42 -46.32 -13.50 -54.01
C ILE A 42 -45.71 -14.47 -55.05
N GLN A 43 -46.18 -15.71 -55.30
CA GLN A 43 -47.45 -16.25 -55.86
C GLN A 43 -47.24 -17.80 -55.91
N THR A 44 -48.17 -18.75 -55.93
CA THR A 44 -49.41 -18.86 -56.71
C THR A 44 -50.08 -20.20 -56.32
N ARG A 45 -51.41 -20.17 -56.14
CA ARG A 45 -52.40 -21.00 -56.86
C ARG A 45 -52.49 -22.49 -56.47
N ASP A 46 -53.67 -23.03 -56.11
CA ASP A 46 -54.82 -23.24 -57.00
C ASP A 46 -56.09 -23.57 -56.16
N GLU A 47 -57.23 -22.98 -56.58
CA GLU A 47 -58.64 -23.46 -56.68
C GLU A 47 -59.21 -24.49 -55.66
N SER A 48 -60.50 -24.60 -55.32
CA SER A 48 -61.77 -23.89 -55.60
C SER A 48 -62.88 -24.73 -54.90
N GLY A 49 -64.03 -24.10 -54.58
CA GLY A 49 -65.32 -24.75 -54.27
C GLY A 49 -65.58 -25.05 -52.79
N ALA A 50 -66.39 -24.27 -52.06
CA ALA A 50 -67.88 -24.29 -52.04
C ALA A 50 -68.42 -25.64 -51.54
N ASP A 51 -69.35 -25.77 -50.61
CA ASP A 51 -70.09 -24.88 -49.73
C ASP A 51 -70.73 -25.82 -48.65
N GLU A 52 -71.35 -25.21 -47.66
CA GLU A 52 -72.55 -25.72 -46.98
C GLU A 52 -72.46 -26.48 -45.63
N GLU A 53 -73.21 -25.85 -44.70
CA GLU A 53 -74.01 -26.41 -43.61
C GLU A 53 -73.36 -26.96 -42.32
N SER A 54 -73.46 -26.13 -41.27
CA SER A 54 -73.63 -26.60 -39.89
C SER A 54 -75.04 -27.16 -39.68
N PRO A 55 -75.23 -28.14 -38.77
CA PRO A 55 -75.97 -27.82 -37.55
C PRO A 55 -75.34 -28.42 -36.26
N PRO A 56 -75.88 -28.06 -35.07
CA PRO A 56 -75.11 -27.93 -33.83
C PRO A 56 -75.32 -29.06 -32.82
N ASP A 57 -74.57 -28.94 -31.72
CA ASP A 57 -74.84 -29.51 -30.40
C ASP A 57 -74.71 -31.01 -30.20
N GLU A 58 -73.47 -31.45 -29.96
CA GLU A 58 -73.23 -32.60 -29.08
C GLU A 58 -72.07 -32.31 -28.12
N GLU A 59 -72.45 -32.14 -26.85
CA GLU A 59 -71.61 -32.43 -25.67
C GLU A 59 -70.29 -31.65 -25.59
N ASN A 60 -70.24 -30.54 -24.86
CA ASN A 60 -70.25 -30.50 -23.39
C ASN A 60 -69.47 -31.63 -22.66
N ARG A 61 -68.53 -32.31 -23.33
CA ARG A 61 -67.58 -33.29 -22.75
C ARG A 61 -66.14 -33.08 -23.22
N ALA A 62 -65.90 -32.26 -24.24
CA ALA A 62 -64.54 -31.92 -24.69
C ALA A 62 -63.90 -30.74 -23.93
N ASP A 63 -64.70 -29.91 -23.25
CA ASP A 63 -64.20 -28.71 -22.55
C ASP A 63 -63.75 -28.96 -21.10
N GLU A 64 -64.22 -30.03 -20.45
CA GLU A 64 -63.75 -30.36 -19.09
C GLU A 64 -62.39 -31.08 -19.08
N ALA A 65 -62.02 -31.74 -20.17
CA ALA A 65 -60.72 -32.43 -20.29
C ALA A 65 -59.57 -31.46 -20.63
N ARG A 66 -59.86 -30.33 -21.29
CA ARG A 66 -58.85 -29.32 -21.66
C ARG A 66 -58.61 -28.27 -20.56
N ARG A 67 -59.51 -28.16 -19.58
CA ARG A 67 -59.38 -27.23 -18.44
C ARG A 67 -58.58 -27.78 -17.25
N ARG A 68 -58.22 -29.06 -17.24
CA ARG A 68 -57.44 -29.66 -16.13
C ARG A 68 -55.93 -29.58 -16.31
N PHE A 69 -55.44 -29.11 -17.46
CA PHE A 69 -54.00 -29.11 -17.76
C PHE A 69 -53.34 -27.72 -17.81
N ARG A 70 -54.05 -26.64 -17.45
CA ARG A 70 -53.53 -25.26 -17.60
C ARG A 70 -53.46 -24.43 -16.31
N LEU A 71 -53.34 -25.05 -15.15
CA LEU A 71 -53.15 -24.32 -13.88
C LEU A 71 -52.14 -24.98 -12.93
N ARG A 72 -51.05 -25.55 -13.49
CA ARG A 72 -49.95 -26.12 -12.69
C ARG A 72 -48.55 -25.72 -13.15
N SER A 73 -48.39 -24.56 -13.80
CA SER A 73 -47.05 -24.09 -14.23
C SER A 73 -46.49 -22.91 -13.44
N HIS A 74 -47.19 -22.37 -12.44
CA HIS A 74 -46.69 -21.21 -11.66
C HIS A 74 -45.81 -21.59 -10.45
N LEU A 75 -45.61 -22.88 -10.17
CA LEU A 75 -44.85 -23.36 -9.00
C LEU A 75 -43.38 -23.74 -9.29
N ALA A 76 -42.87 -23.49 -10.51
CA ALA A 76 -41.46 -23.66 -10.85
C ALA A 76 -40.59 -22.40 -10.60
N GLN A 77 -41.22 -21.30 -10.18
CA GLN A 77 -40.57 -20.02 -9.87
C GLN A 77 -39.95 -19.90 -8.45
N PRO A 78 -40.43 -20.56 -7.37
CA PRO A 78 -39.88 -20.34 -6.02
C PRO A 78 -38.49 -20.96 -5.84
N THR A 79 -38.20 -22.10 -6.49
CA THR A 79 -36.88 -22.76 -6.42
C THR A 79 -35.80 -21.97 -7.15
N ARG A 80 -36.12 -21.34 -8.29
CA ARG A 80 -35.18 -20.48 -9.02
C ARG A 80 -34.85 -19.20 -8.24
N ALA A 81 -35.85 -18.61 -7.60
CA ALA A 81 -35.66 -17.44 -6.73
C ALA A 81 -34.81 -17.76 -5.49
N LEU A 82 -35.00 -18.94 -4.87
CA LEU A 82 -34.18 -19.41 -3.75
C LEU A 82 -32.73 -19.73 -4.15
N ILE A 83 -32.52 -20.31 -5.34
CA ILE A 83 -31.17 -20.56 -5.85
C ILE A 83 -30.48 -19.22 -6.17
N ALA A 84 -31.19 -18.29 -6.82
CA ALA A 84 -30.65 -16.97 -7.12
C ALA A 84 -30.29 -16.20 -5.84
N SER A 85 -31.12 -16.24 -4.80
CA SER A 85 -30.80 -15.61 -3.52
C SER A 85 -29.62 -16.29 -2.82
N ALA A 86 -29.54 -17.62 -2.86
CA ALA A 86 -28.40 -18.36 -2.31
C ALA A 86 -27.08 -18.00 -3.01
N VAL A 87 -27.09 -17.87 -4.34
CA VAL A 87 -25.91 -17.43 -5.12
C VAL A 87 -25.51 -16.00 -4.76
N VAL A 88 -26.47 -15.09 -4.62
CA VAL A 88 -26.19 -13.71 -4.20
C VAL A 88 -25.59 -13.68 -2.79
N VAL A 89 -26.14 -14.45 -1.84
CA VAL A 89 -25.60 -14.53 -0.48
C VAL A 89 -24.18 -15.12 -0.46
N ALA A 90 -23.94 -16.17 -1.24
CA ALA A 90 -22.61 -16.77 -1.36
C ALA A 90 -21.61 -15.79 -2.00
N ALA A 91 -22.01 -15.05 -3.03
CA ALA A 91 -21.19 -14.03 -3.66
C ALA A 91 -20.86 -12.90 -2.68
N LEU A 92 -21.85 -12.41 -1.92
CA LEU A 92 -21.64 -11.39 -0.89
C LEU A 92 -20.73 -11.87 0.23
N ALA A 93 -20.90 -13.10 0.72
CA ALA A 93 -20.04 -13.70 1.73
C ALA A 93 -18.59 -13.87 1.25
N GLY A 94 -18.41 -14.29 -0.01
CA GLY A 94 -17.09 -14.35 -0.63
C GLY A 94 -16.45 -12.97 -0.75
N LEU A 95 -17.22 -11.96 -1.17
CA LEU A 95 -16.73 -10.59 -1.33
C LEU A 95 -16.34 -9.97 0.02
N THR A 96 -17.16 -10.15 1.07
CA THR A 96 -16.87 -9.64 2.41
C THR A 96 -15.69 -10.36 3.06
N GLY A 97 -15.57 -11.69 2.86
CA GLY A 97 -14.40 -12.45 3.30
C GLY A 97 -13.12 -11.97 2.62
N TRP A 98 -13.14 -11.75 1.31
CA TRP A 98 -12.00 -11.24 0.55
C TRP A 98 -11.63 -9.82 0.96
N LEU A 99 -12.60 -8.89 1.07
CA LEU A 99 -12.35 -7.53 1.56
C LEU A 99 -11.80 -7.53 2.99
N GLY A 100 -12.35 -8.38 3.86
CA GLY A 100 -11.88 -8.53 5.24
C GLY A 100 -10.44 -9.01 5.30
N TYR A 101 -10.07 -9.99 4.47
CA TYR A 101 -8.70 -10.49 4.35
C TYR A 101 -7.74 -9.40 3.84
N ARG A 102 -8.14 -8.66 2.80
CA ARG A 102 -7.34 -7.58 2.22
C ARG A 102 -7.13 -6.44 3.22
N ALA A 103 -8.18 -6.06 3.95
CA ALA A 103 -8.10 -5.07 5.02
C ALA A 103 -7.29 -5.56 6.23
N TYR A 104 -7.22 -6.87 6.46
CA TYR A 104 -6.35 -7.44 7.50
C TYR A 104 -4.88 -7.37 7.09
N GLN A 105 -4.54 -7.76 5.86
CA GLN A 105 -3.17 -7.64 5.34
C GLN A 105 -2.67 -6.19 5.34
N GLU A 106 -3.51 -5.24 4.92
CA GLU A 106 -3.15 -3.82 4.94
C GLU A 106 -2.88 -3.32 6.36
N ARG A 107 -3.67 -3.76 7.34
CA ARG A 107 -3.47 -3.42 8.77
C ARG A 107 -2.18 -4.01 9.34
N GLU A 108 -1.88 -5.26 9.03
CA GLU A 108 -0.64 -5.90 9.48
C GLU A 108 0.59 -5.18 8.93
N ALA A 109 0.57 -4.85 7.63
CA ALA A 109 1.64 -4.09 6.99
C ALA A 109 1.79 -2.68 7.59
N GLN A 110 0.68 -2.00 7.91
CA GLN A 110 0.72 -0.70 8.59
C GLN A 110 1.32 -0.82 10.01
N ALA A 111 0.87 -1.80 10.79
CA ALA A 111 1.38 -2.04 12.14
C ALA A 111 2.89 -2.29 12.14
N GLN A 112 3.40 -3.06 11.18
CA GLN A 112 4.83 -3.32 11.05
C GLN A 112 5.62 -2.05 10.71
N ARG A 113 5.10 -1.20 9.81
CA ARG A 113 5.72 0.08 9.46
C ARG A 113 5.77 1.03 10.65
N ASP A 114 4.66 1.15 11.38
CA ASP A 114 4.58 1.99 12.57
C ASP A 114 5.55 1.51 13.64
N LEU A 115 5.66 0.19 13.83
CA LEU A 115 6.62 -0.41 14.74
C LEU A 115 8.07 -0.05 14.36
N PHE A 116 8.45 -0.17 13.08
CA PHE A 116 9.79 0.24 12.64
C PHE A 116 10.07 1.72 12.84
N VAL A 117 9.13 2.60 12.49
CA VAL A 117 9.27 4.04 12.67
C VAL A 117 9.36 4.39 14.16
N GLN A 118 8.55 3.78 15.01
CA GLN A 118 8.59 4.00 16.47
C GLN A 118 9.92 3.52 17.06
N THR A 119 10.40 2.33 16.69
CA THR A 119 11.71 1.83 17.12
C THR A 119 12.83 2.79 16.68
N ALA A 120 12.82 3.27 15.45
CA ALA A 120 13.81 4.23 14.98
C ALA A 120 13.72 5.57 15.73
N ARG A 121 12.52 6.10 15.97
CA ARG A 121 12.31 7.31 16.78
C ARG A 121 12.88 7.14 18.19
N GLN A 122 12.55 6.04 18.85
CA GLN A 122 13.05 5.74 20.19
C GLN A 122 14.56 5.54 20.20
N GLY A 123 15.08 4.84 19.20
CA GLY A 123 16.50 4.67 18.94
C GLY A 123 17.24 6.00 18.83
N ALA A 124 16.73 6.90 17.97
CA ALA A 124 17.27 8.23 17.78
C ALA A 124 17.30 9.04 19.07
N VAL A 125 16.21 9.05 19.85
CA VAL A 125 16.18 9.72 21.16
C VAL A 125 17.22 9.11 22.10
N ASN A 126 17.32 7.79 22.19
CA ASN A 126 18.25 7.14 23.11
C ASN A 126 19.71 7.40 22.73
N LEU A 127 20.01 7.49 21.43
CA LEU A 127 21.35 7.81 20.93
C LEU A 127 21.74 9.28 21.13
N THR A 128 20.76 10.16 21.29
CA THR A 128 20.98 11.61 21.37
C THR A 128 20.67 12.20 22.74
N SER A 129 20.06 11.42 23.63
CA SER A 129 19.76 11.76 25.01
C SER A 129 20.60 10.90 25.94
N ILE A 130 21.76 11.42 26.33
CA ILE A 130 22.72 10.75 27.21
C ILE A 130 23.10 11.72 28.34
N SER A 131 23.03 11.23 29.58
CA SER A 131 23.45 11.97 30.76
C SER A 131 24.64 11.31 31.44
N TYR A 132 25.64 12.07 31.85
CA TYR A 132 26.76 11.56 32.63
C TYR A 132 26.35 10.85 33.93
N THR A 133 25.17 11.15 34.48
CA THR A 133 24.64 10.55 35.72
C THR A 133 24.13 9.13 35.54
N GLU A 134 23.60 8.80 34.35
CA GLU A 134 22.92 7.53 34.06
C GLU A 134 23.53 6.81 32.84
N ILE A 135 24.71 7.24 32.40
CA ILE A 135 25.31 6.80 31.14
C ILE A 135 25.51 5.29 31.03
N ASP A 136 25.81 4.60 32.13
CA ASP A 136 25.96 3.13 32.11
C ASP A 136 24.62 2.45 31.76
N SER A 137 23.50 3.00 32.25
CA SER A 137 22.14 2.55 31.92
C SER A 137 21.74 2.97 30.50
N ASP A 138 22.13 4.18 30.06
CA ASP A 138 21.86 4.66 28.71
C ASP A 138 22.54 3.78 27.66
N VAL A 139 23.81 3.44 27.87
CA VAL A 139 24.59 2.53 27.00
C VAL A 139 23.94 1.17 26.93
N GLN A 140 23.53 0.59 28.06
CA GLN A 140 22.87 -0.71 28.07
C GLN A 140 21.54 -0.67 27.30
N ARG A 141 20.72 0.37 27.51
CA ARG A 141 19.46 0.58 26.79
C ARG A 141 19.66 0.71 25.28
N ILE A 142 20.74 1.34 24.83
CA ILE A 142 21.08 1.41 23.40
C ILE A 142 21.47 0.02 22.87
N LEU A 143 22.30 -0.73 23.61
CA LEU A 143 22.73 -2.08 23.23
C LEU A 143 21.55 -3.07 23.15
N ASP A 144 20.58 -2.96 24.07
CA ASP A 144 19.40 -3.83 24.10
C ASP A 144 18.51 -3.62 22.87
N MET A 145 18.45 -2.38 22.35
CA MET A 145 17.73 -2.01 21.13
C MET A 145 18.58 -2.15 19.86
N ALA A 146 19.85 -2.55 19.96
CA ALA A 146 20.75 -2.71 18.83
C ALA A 146 20.87 -4.18 18.43
N THR A 147 21.21 -4.42 17.17
CA THR A 147 21.54 -5.75 16.62
C THR A 147 22.62 -5.62 15.53
N GLY A 148 23.15 -6.75 15.07
CA GLY A 148 24.11 -6.80 13.97
C GLY A 148 25.33 -5.90 14.19
N ALA A 149 25.80 -5.28 13.10
CA ALA A 149 27.02 -4.47 13.08
C ALA A 149 26.96 -3.27 14.04
N PHE A 150 25.82 -2.58 14.11
CA PHE A 150 25.68 -1.42 15.00
C PHE A 150 25.91 -1.78 16.48
N ARG A 151 25.36 -2.91 16.93
CA ARG A 151 25.53 -3.37 18.31
C ARG A 151 27.00 -3.65 18.61
N ASP A 152 27.68 -4.36 17.72
CA ASP A 152 29.07 -4.77 17.91
C ASP A 152 30.00 -3.54 17.90
N ASP A 153 29.79 -2.59 16.99
CA ASP A 153 30.55 -1.34 16.90
C ASP A 153 30.32 -0.44 18.13
N PHE A 154 29.06 -0.33 18.57
CA PHE A 154 28.71 0.48 19.74
C PHE A 154 29.29 -0.13 21.02
N GLU A 155 29.21 -1.45 21.19
CA GLU A 155 29.80 -2.16 22.34
C GLU A 155 31.31 -1.90 22.42
N HIS A 156 32.02 -2.00 21.30
CA HIS A 156 33.46 -1.75 21.24
C HIS A 156 33.84 -0.31 21.59
N ARG A 157 33.00 0.68 21.22
CA ARG A 157 33.28 2.11 21.39
C ARG A 157 32.66 2.71 22.66
N SER A 158 31.77 1.99 23.34
CA SER A 158 31.01 2.48 24.50
C SER A 158 31.89 2.88 25.68
N LYS A 159 32.85 2.04 26.07
CA LYS A 159 33.70 2.27 27.26
C LYS A 159 34.48 3.60 27.23
N PRO A 160 35.28 3.92 26.19
CA PRO A 160 35.98 5.20 26.15
C PRO A 160 35.02 6.39 26.03
N PHE A 161 33.85 6.19 25.42
CA PHE A 161 32.81 7.23 25.34
C PHE A 161 32.21 7.54 26.72
N VAL A 162 31.94 6.52 27.54
CA VAL A 162 31.45 6.68 28.92
C VAL A 162 32.37 7.57 29.75
N GLU A 163 33.68 7.31 29.69
CA GLU A 163 34.69 8.09 30.42
C GLU A 163 34.71 9.56 29.97
N LEU A 164 34.61 9.81 28.67
CA LEU A 164 34.62 11.17 28.11
C LEU A 164 33.38 11.97 28.58
N VAL A 165 32.20 11.38 28.54
CA VAL A 165 30.96 12.05 28.95
C VAL A 165 30.94 12.31 30.46
N LYS A 166 31.44 11.37 31.27
CA LYS A 166 31.62 11.54 32.73
C LYS A 166 32.59 12.67 33.04
N ALA A 167 33.75 12.71 32.36
CA ALA A 167 34.75 13.76 32.56
C ALA A 167 34.23 15.16 32.17
N ALA A 168 33.46 15.26 31.09
CA ALA A 168 32.88 16.53 30.63
C ALA A 168 31.65 16.99 31.44
N GLN A 169 31.11 16.12 32.30
CA GLN A 169 29.82 16.30 32.99
C GLN A 169 28.72 16.72 32.01
N SER A 170 28.70 16.07 30.84
CA SER A 170 27.81 16.43 29.74
C SER A 170 26.44 15.77 29.90
N ILE A 171 25.40 16.56 29.64
CA ILE A 171 24.02 16.12 29.52
C ILE A 171 23.55 16.54 28.13
N SER A 172 23.02 15.59 27.39
CA SER A 172 22.41 15.80 26.07
C SER A 172 20.96 15.35 26.11
N GLU A 173 20.10 16.11 25.45
CA GLU A 173 18.69 15.81 25.30
C GLU A 173 18.31 15.99 23.83
N GLY A 174 17.95 14.88 23.19
CA GLY A 174 17.47 14.84 21.82
C GLY A 174 15.96 14.76 21.75
N THR A 175 15.38 15.64 20.94
CA THR A 175 13.96 15.64 20.58
C THR A 175 13.83 15.30 19.11
N VAL A 176 13.04 14.28 18.79
CA VAL A 176 12.71 13.95 17.40
C VAL A 176 11.72 14.97 16.88
N THR A 177 12.12 15.70 15.83
CA THR A 177 11.26 16.67 15.15
C THR A 177 10.41 15.99 14.08
N ASP A 178 10.99 15.03 13.35
CA ASP A 178 10.28 14.24 12.36
C ASP A 178 10.90 12.85 12.18
N ALA A 179 10.11 11.90 11.70
CA ALA A 179 10.61 10.61 11.26
C ALA A 179 9.66 9.94 10.27
N GLY A 180 10.23 9.33 9.24
CA GLY A 180 9.50 8.67 8.17
C GLY A 180 10.23 7.44 7.65
N LEU A 181 9.46 6.46 7.21
CA LEU A 181 9.96 5.27 6.54
C LEU A 181 10.47 5.64 5.14
N GLU A 182 11.74 5.37 4.86
CA GLU A 182 12.35 5.56 3.54
C GLU A 182 12.10 4.33 2.64
N SER A 183 12.38 3.13 3.17
CA SER A 183 12.15 1.88 2.46
C SER A 183 11.89 0.73 3.43
N GLN A 184 11.22 -0.33 2.96
CA GLN A 184 10.95 -1.55 3.74
C GLN A 184 11.16 -2.77 2.86
N HIS A 185 11.96 -3.71 3.35
CA HIS A 185 12.28 -4.97 2.68
C HIS A 185 12.12 -6.13 3.67
N GLY A 186 10.97 -6.82 3.60
CA GLY A 186 10.69 -7.99 4.43
C GLY A 186 10.73 -7.68 5.93
N ASP A 187 11.74 -8.23 6.60
CA ASP A 187 12.01 -8.07 8.04
C ASP A 187 12.85 -6.84 8.38
N SER A 188 13.23 -6.03 7.38
CA SER A 188 14.08 -4.84 7.55
C SER A 188 13.45 -3.58 6.98
N ALA A 189 13.82 -2.43 7.53
CA ALA A 189 13.35 -1.12 7.10
C ALA A 189 14.42 -0.04 7.30
N GLN A 190 14.45 0.94 6.41
CA GLN A 190 15.21 2.17 6.56
C GLN A 190 14.28 3.29 6.98
N VAL A 191 14.62 3.97 8.06
CA VAL A 191 13.86 5.09 8.60
C VAL A 191 14.77 6.31 8.66
N LEU A 192 14.29 7.43 8.13
CA LEU A 192 14.93 8.73 8.28
C LEU A 192 14.34 9.42 9.51
N VAL A 193 15.20 9.94 10.37
CA VAL A 193 14.82 10.65 11.60
C VAL A 193 15.54 11.99 11.64
N ALA A 194 14.78 13.06 11.84
CA ALA A 194 15.30 14.39 12.13
C ALA A 194 15.24 14.61 13.64
N VAL A 195 16.35 15.05 14.22
CA VAL A 195 16.49 15.27 15.66
C VAL A 195 17.04 16.66 15.91
N ALA A 196 16.54 17.33 16.94
CA ALA A 196 17.13 18.51 17.52
C ALA A 196 17.75 18.12 18.87
N VAL A 197 19.04 18.39 19.05
CA VAL A 197 19.78 18.04 20.27
C VAL A 197 20.23 19.27 20.99
N LYS A 198 19.90 19.30 22.28
CA LYS A 198 20.32 20.32 23.21
C LYS A 198 21.34 19.73 24.17
N SER A 199 22.48 20.38 24.31
CA SER A 199 23.58 19.90 25.17
C SER A 199 23.90 20.91 26.25
N ARG A 200 24.26 20.41 27.43
CA ARG A 200 24.76 21.18 28.55
C ARG A 200 25.98 20.49 29.11
N THR A 201 27.04 21.25 29.33
CA THR A 201 28.28 20.76 29.96
C THR A 201 28.56 21.56 31.23
N ALA A 202 29.63 21.23 31.94
CA ALA A 202 30.10 22.04 33.08
C ALA A 202 30.35 23.52 32.72
N GLY A 203 30.62 23.82 31.44
CA GLY A 203 30.85 25.17 30.93
C GLY A 203 29.58 25.98 30.61
N GLY A 204 28.39 25.37 30.68
CA GLY A 204 27.12 26.02 30.37
C GLY A 204 26.28 25.28 29.33
N GLU A 205 25.25 25.95 28.82
CA GLU A 205 24.31 25.42 27.83
C GLU A 205 24.76 25.76 26.41
N GLU A 206 24.71 24.78 25.51
CA GLU A 206 25.02 24.94 24.09
C GLU A 206 23.77 25.24 23.27
N ALA A 207 23.96 25.91 22.13
CA ALA A 207 22.88 26.12 21.16
C ALA A 207 22.38 24.76 20.63
N PRO A 208 21.05 24.61 20.44
CA PRO A 208 20.49 23.39 19.84
C PRO A 208 21.07 23.13 18.45
N ARG A 209 21.43 21.88 18.18
CA ARG A 209 21.93 21.43 16.87
C ARG A 209 20.93 20.46 16.25
N GLU A 210 20.65 20.66 14.98
CA GLU A 210 19.78 19.78 14.20
C GLU A 210 20.61 18.88 13.30
N TRP A 211 20.21 17.62 13.22
CA TRP A 211 20.86 16.60 12.41
C TRP A 211 19.83 15.57 11.97
N ARG A 212 20.15 14.93 10.84
CA ARG A 212 19.36 13.84 10.26
C ARG A 212 20.14 12.55 10.37
N MET A 213 19.42 11.47 10.64
CA MET A 213 19.97 10.14 10.71
C MET A 213 19.13 9.16 9.92
N LYS A 214 19.81 8.26 9.23
CA LYS A 214 19.25 7.07 8.61
C LYS A 214 19.49 5.90 9.55
N ILE A 215 18.40 5.30 10.02
CA ILE A 215 18.42 4.16 10.92
C ILE A 215 17.88 2.96 10.16
N GLU A 216 18.68 1.91 10.05
CA GLU A 216 18.20 0.60 9.62
C GLU A 216 17.66 -0.15 10.83
N VAL A 217 16.43 -0.64 10.70
CA VAL A 217 15.73 -1.39 11.72
C VAL A 217 15.45 -2.79 11.17
N LYS A 218 15.64 -3.80 12.01
CA LYS A 218 15.38 -5.20 11.69
C LYS A 218 14.48 -5.83 12.76
N ALA A 219 13.47 -6.56 12.31
CA ALA A 219 12.64 -7.39 13.18
C ALA A 219 13.46 -8.58 13.71
N VAL A 220 13.46 -8.75 15.03
CA VAL A 220 14.14 -9.82 15.76
C VAL A 220 13.12 -10.42 16.73
N GLY A 221 12.48 -11.52 16.32
CA GLY A 221 11.35 -12.09 17.06
C GLY A 221 10.13 -11.17 16.97
N ASP A 222 9.56 -10.81 18.11
CA ASP A 222 8.40 -9.91 18.22
C ASP A 222 8.81 -8.43 18.37
N GLU A 223 10.12 -8.13 18.40
CA GLU A 223 10.65 -6.78 18.57
C GLU A 223 11.35 -6.28 17.30
N ALA A 224 11.50 -4.97 17.18
CA ALA A 224 12.37 -4.36 16.19
C ALA A 224 13.60 -3.75 16.86
N LYS A 225 14.76 -3.92 16.23
CA LYS A 225 16.06 -3.44 16.72
C LYS A 225 16.84 -2.72 15.64
N MET A 226 17.67 -1.76 16.02
CA MET A 226 18.53 -1.00 15.10
C MET A 226 19.71 -1.87 14.66
N SER A 227 19.83 -2.13 13.36
CA SER A 227 20.95 -2.87 12.78
C SER A 227 22.08 -1.98 12.28
N ASN A 228 21.77 -0.72 11.93
CA ASN A 228 22.72 0.26 11.43
C ASN A 228 22.23 1.69 11.69
N VAL A 229 23.14 2.64 11.88
CA VAL A 229 22.84 4.06 12.06
C VAL A 229 23.88 4.89 11.33
N VAL A 230 23.42 5.78 10.45
CA VAL A 230 24.28 6.67 9.65
C VAL A 230 23.75 8.09 9.73
N PHE A 231 24.63 9.07 9.95
CA PHE A 231 24.27 10.48 9.88
C PHE A 231 24.24 10.94 8.43
N VAL A 232 23.20 11.67 8.05
CA VAL A 232 23.05 12.24 6.70
C VAL A 232 23.06 13.77 6.77
N PRO A 233 23.67 14.45 5.77
CA PRO A 233 23.77 15.91 5.74
C PRO A 233 22.42 16.62 5.54
#